data_AF-A0A4Q5RAY2-F1
#
_entry.id   AF-A0A4Q5RAY2-F1
#
_cell.length_a   1.000
_cell.length_b   1.000
_cell.length_c   1.000
_cell.angle_alpha   90.00
_cell.angle_beta   90.00
_cell.angle_gamma   90.00
#
_symmetry.space_group_name_H-M   'P 1'
#
loop_
_entity.id
_entity.type
_entity.pdbx_description
1 polymer ?
#
loop_
_entity_poly.entity_id
_entity_poly.type
_entity_poly.pdbx_seq_one_letter_code
_entity_poly.pdbx_strand_id
1 'polypeptide(L)' 'MKIFYLLTPALLLATAAYAQAPSDSTAIKQVLEKESATWRAGDVAGHAQCWHLQPYSR' A
#
# COMPACT_ATOMS: atom_id res chain seq x y z
N MET A 1 36.38 -0.77 15.20
CA MET A 1 36.08 -2.02 14.46
C MET A 1 34.89 -2.82 15.00
N LYS A 2 34.32 -2.50 16.17
CA LYS A 2 33.17 -3.25 16.73
C LYS A 2 31.81 -2.89 16.11
N ILE A 3 31.66 -1.66 15.63
CA ILE A 3 30.40 -1.15 15.06
C ILE A 3 30.05 -1.78 13.71
N PHE A 4 31.05 -2.21 12.94
CA PHE A 4 30.85 -2.90 11.67
C PHE A 4 30.12 -4.24 11.85
N TYR A 5 30.40 -4.97 12.94
CA TYR A 5 29.71 -6.22 13.25
C TYR A 5 28.23 -6.03 13.62
N LEU A 6 27.83 -4.83 14.05
CA LEU A 6 26.43 -4.49 14.35
C LEU A 6 25.67 -4.01 13.11
N LEU A 7 26.35 -3.36 12.16
CA LEU A 7 25.73 -2.83 10.94
C LEU A 7 25.37 -3.91 9.92
N THR A 8 26.19 -4.95 9.80
CA THR A 8 25.94 -6.04 8.83
C THR A 8 24.63 -6.82 9.08
N PRO A 9 24.31 -7.29 10.30
CA PRO A 9 23.03 -7.97 10.54
C PRO A 9 21.82 -7.03 10.44
N ALA A 10 21.96 -5.76 10.83
CA ALA A 10 20.90 -4.76 10.70
C ALA A 10 20.50 -4.51 9.24
N LEU A 11 21.48 -4.48 8.32
CA LEU A 11 21.24 -4.30 6.89
C LEU A 11 20.51 -5.50 6.26
N LEU A 12 20.83 -6.71 6.68
CA LEU A 12 20.16 -7.93 6.20
C LEU A 12 18.69 -8.00 6.66
N LEU A 13 18.42 -7.60 7.90
CA LEU A 13 17.05 -7.50 8.43
C LEU A 13 16.21 -6.45 7.68
N ALA A 14 16.83 -5.33 7.28
CA ALA A 14 16.15 -4.29 6.52
C ALA A 14 15.72 -4.77 5.11
N THR A 15 16.49 -5.65 4.47
CA THR A 15 16.10 -6.25 3.17
C THR A 15 15.04 -7.34 3.29
N ALA A 16 14.88 -7.92 4.48
CA ALA A 16 13.84 -8.91 4.79
C ALA A 16 12.55 -8.25 5.30
N ALA A 17 12.55 -6.94 5.56
CA ALA A 17 11.34 -6.20 5.84
C ALA A 17 10.50 -6.16 4.54
N TYR A 18 9.36 -6.86 4.58
CA TYR A 18 8.42 -6.90 3.46
C TYR A 18 7.93 -5.49 3.13
N ALA A 19 8.43 -4.93 2.03
CA ALA A 19 7.75 -3.86 1.31
C ALA A 19 6.65 -4.48 0.44
N GLN A 20 5.63 -3.69 0.08
CA GLN A 20 4.57 -4.10 -0.85
C GLN A 20 5.15 -4.78 -2.09
N ALA A 21 4.51 -5.88 -2.51
CA ALA A 21 4.92 -6.56 -3.73
C ALA A 21 4.76 -5.59 -4.91
N PRO A 22 5.62 -5.64 -5.95
CA PRO A 22 5.48 -4.77 -7.12
C PRO A 22 4.10 -4.82 -7.79
N SER A 23 3.41 -5.96 -7.70
CA SER A 23 2.02 -6.14 -8.13
C SER A 23 1.03 -5.25 -7.38
N ASP A 24 1.28 -4.99 -6.09
CA ASP A 24 0.40 -4.22 -5.23
C ASP A 24 0.38 -2.76 -5.69
N SER A 25 1.52 -2.23 -6.13
CA SER A 25 1.61 -0.86 -6.65
C SER A 25 0.70 -0.63 -7.85
N THR A 26 0.61 -1.60 -8.76
CA THR A 26 -0.28 -1.51 -9.93
C THR A 26 -1.74 -1.54 -9.51
N ALA A 27 -2.12 -2.47 -8.62
CA ALA A 27 -3.49 -2.57 -8.12
C ALA A 27 -3.92 -1.30 -7.35
N ILE A 28 -3.03 -0.74 -6.52
CA ILE A 28 -3.28 0.50 -5.77
C ILE A 28 -3.50 1.66 -6.73
N LYS A 29 -2.62 1.84 -7.73
CA LYS A 29 -2.79 2.90 -8.73
C LYS A 29 -4.13 2.78 -9.45
N GLN A 30 -4.53 1.58 -9.85
CA GLN A 30 -5.82 1.35 -10.52
C GLN A 30 -7.02 1.73 -9.64
N VAL A 31 -6.99 1.39 -8.34
CA VAL A 31 -8.04 1.77 -7.39
C VAL A 31 -8.09 3.28 -7.21
N LEU A 32 -6.95 3.95 -7.03
CA LEU A 32 -6.88 5.41 -6.84
C LEU A 32 -7.35 6.18 -8.07
N GLU A 33 -6.99 5.73 -9.28
CA GLU A 33 -7.45 6.34 -10.52
C GLU A 33 -8.97 6.23 -10.66
N LYS A 34 -9.54 5.04 -10.38
CA LYS A 34 -10.99 4.81 -10.38
C LYS A 34 -11.71 5.67 -9.35
N GLU A 35 -11.19 5.74 -8.13
CA GLU A 35 -11.73 6.56 -7.05
C GLU A 35 -11.78 8.05 -7.46
N SER A 36 -10.69 8.55 -8.06
CA SER A 36 -10.61 9.94 -8.52
C SER A 36 -11.60 10.25 -9.65
N ALA A 37 -11.79 9.30 -10.58
CA ALA A 37 -12.70 9.45 -11.70
C ALA A 37 -14.17 9.45 -11.24
N THR A 38 -14.53 8.52 -10.36
CA THR A 38 -15.89 8.42 -9.79
C THR A 38 -16.24 9.64 -8.94
N TRP A 39 -15.28 10.18 -8.18
CA TRP A 39 -15.46 11.44 -7.45
C TRP A 39 -15.80 12.62 -8.39
N ARG A 40 -15.01 12.81 -9.45
CA ARG A 40 -15.23 13.90 -10.43
C ARG A 40 -16.54 13.73 -11.21
N ALA A 41 -16.99 12.50 -11.41
CA ALA A 41 -18.25 12.18 -12.07
C ALA A 41 -19.48 12.34 -11.14
N GLY A 42 -19.28 12.55 -9.84
CA GLY A 42 -20.36 12.53 -8.85
C GLY A 42 -20.98 11.13 -8.65
N ASP A 43 -20.29 10.06 -9.06
CA ASP A 43 -20.74 8.68 -8.90
C ASP A 43 -20.44 8.19 -7.48
N VAL A 44 -21.35 8.52 -6.56
CA VAL A 44 -21.24 8.17 -5.13
C VAL A 44 -21.18 6.64 -4.93
N ALA A 45 -21.94 5.88 -5.71
CA ALA A 45 -21.98 4.42 -5.58
C ALA A 45 -20.68 3.78 -6.07
N GLY A 46 -20.17 4.20 -7.23
CA GLY A 46 -18.88 3.73 -7.76
C GLY A 46 -17.70 4.16 -6.90
N HIS A 47 -17.77 5.36 -6.29
CA HIS A 47 -16.77 5.82 -5.34
C HIS A 47 -16.77 4.96 -4.06
N ALA A 48 -17.94 4.68 -3.48
CA ALA A 48 -18.07 3.82 -2.30
C ALA A 48 -17.53 2.39 -2.54
N GLN A 49 -17.69 1.85 -3.76
CA GLN A 49 -17.14 0.53 -4.13
C GLN A 49 -15.61 0.46 -4.15
N CYS A 50 -14.91 1.60 -4.18
CA CYS A 50 -13.44 1.61 -4.11
C CYS A 50 -12.92 1.27 -2.71
N TRP A 51 -13.79 1.33 -1.69
CA TRP A 51 -13.47 1.06 -0.30
C TRP A 51 -13.81 -0.38 0.08
N HIS A 52 -12.83 -1.10 0.62
CA HIS A 52 -13.04 -2.43 1.17
C HIS A 52 -13.47 -2.33 2.63
N LEU A 53 -14.73 -2.67 2.92
CA LEU A 53 -15.28 -2.67 4.27
C LEU A 53 -14.73 -3.87 5.06
N GLN A 54 -13.97 -3.56 6.11
CA GLN A 54 -13.48 -4.53 7.08
C GLN A 54 -14.42 -4.58 8.29
N PRO A 55 -14.38 -5.65 9.11
CA PRO A 55 -15.16 -5.75 10.34
C PRO A 55 -14.96 -4.57 11.32
N TYR A 56 -13.83 -3.87 11.22
CA TYR A 56 -13.46 -2.71 12.04
C TYR A 56 -13.66 -1.35 11.33
N SER A 57 -14.32 -1.30 10.17
CA SER A 57 -14.55 -0.05 9.43
C SER A 57 -15.72 0.80 9.96
N ARG A 58 -16.22 0.55 11.18
CA ARG A 58 -17.32 1.29 11.83
C ARG A 58 -16.87 1.96 13.12
#